data_AF-A0A7X7FNK4-F1
#
_entry.id   AF-A0A7X7FNK4-F1
#
_cell.length_a   1.000
_cell.length_b   1.000
_cell.length_c   1.000
_cell.angle_alpha   90.00
_cell.angle_beta   90.00
_cell.angle_gamma   90.00
#
_symmetry.space_group_name_H-M   'P 1'
#
loop_
_entity.id
_entity.type
_entity.pdbx_description
1 polymer ?
#
loop_
_entity_poly.entity_id
_entity_poly.type
_entity_poly.pdbx_seq_one_letter_code
_entity_poly.pdbx_strand_id
1 'polypeptide(L)'
;MSQIRAREYHDVERERSAVNVKAEETMYQIAEGSTGGLKDVERFLELVNHPEGHPVFRGKAPFDMSGPLFVTRAPGRLDLMGGIADYSGSLVLQLPTREATMAALQRCPERHVRIISLGDNVGRCLRAFEMPLGDFERNGPAESYESAKRYFRRDADTRWAAYAAGAFLVLMKERRARFSEGARILIASDVPEGKGVSSSAAIEVAVMQAVAAAYGLKIEPRDVAVLCQKVENLVAGAPCGIMDQMTAVCGEAGRLTALLCQPAELEQSIDLPADIEVWGLDSGVRHSVSGADYGSVRAGAFMGYRIIADLVGMPV
;
A
#
# COMPACT_ATOMS: atom_id res chain seq x y z
N MET A 1 -11.37 -10.18 -20.92
CA MET A 1 -10.83 -10.62 -19.61
C MET A 1 -9.49 -9.91 -19.44
N SER A 2 -9.29 -9.19 -18.35
CA SER A 2 -7.98 -8.65 -17.96
C SER A 2 -7.19 -9.76 -17.27
N GLN A 3 -5.97 -10.02 -17.73
CA GLN A 3 -5.04 -10.97 -17.12
C GLN A 3 -4.04 -10.20 -16.25
N ILE A 4 -3.87 -10.61 -14.99
CA ILE A 4 -2.84 -10.11 -14.08
C ILE A 4 -1.75 -11.18 -14.05
N ARG A 5 -0.53 -10.84 -14.47
CA ARG A 5 0.56 -11.81 -14.63
C ARG A 5 1.62 -11.58 -13.56
N ALA A 6 1.90 -12.59 -12.75
CA ALA A 6 3.17 -12.64 -12.02
C ALA A 6 4.22 -13.16 -13.01
N ARG A 7 5.24 -12.38 -13.35
CA ARG A 7 6.25 -12.80 -14.34
C ARG A 7 7.68 -12.70 -13.80
N GLU A 8 8.52 -13.58 -14.35
CA GLU A 8 9.94 -13.82 -14.07
C GLU A 8 10.82 -12.57 -14.14
N TYR A 9 11.69 -12.43 -13.13
CA TYR A 9 12.83 -11.51 -13.10
C TYR A 9 14.09 -12.24 -13.63
N HIS A 10 14.02 -12.79 -14.85
CA HIS A 10 15.20 -13.36 -15.51
C HIS A 10 15.54 -12.58 -16.77
N ASP A 11 16.38 -11.55 -16.57
CA ASP A 11 17.57 -11.22 -17.39
C ASP A 11 18.05 -9.78 -17.08
N VAL A 12 18.71 -9.57 -15.94
CA VAL A 12 19.48 -8.33 -15.68
C VAL A 12 20.97 -8.61 -15.42
N GLU A 13 21.37 -9.88 -15.29
CA GLU A 13 22.78 -10.23 -15.06
C GLU A 13 23.59 -10.53 -16.34
N ARG A 14 22.97 -10.57 -17.52
CA ARG A 14 23.66 -10.85 -18.80
C ARG A 14 23.55 -9.72 -19.83
N GLU A 15 23.75 -8.48 -19.41
CA GLU A 15 24.15 -7.42 -20.36
C GLU A 15 25.03 -6.37 -19.67
N ARG A 16 26.10 -6.84 -19.01
CA ARG A 16 27.29 -6.00 -18.78
C ARG A 16 28.01 -5.81 -20.12
N SER A 17 27.46 -4.95 -20.98
CA SER A 17 28.17 -4.43 -22.15
C SER A 17 27.64 -3.06 -22.50
N ALA A 18 28.30 -2.05 -21.91
CA ALA A 18 28.48 -0.70 -22.44
C ALA A 18 27.32 -0.12 -23.28
N VAL A 19 26.16 0.12 -22.66
CA VAL A 19 25.23 1.13 -23.18
C VAL A 19 25.56 2.43 -22.46
N ASN A 20 26.34 3.24 -23.16
CA ASN A 20 26.68 4.62 -22.80
C ASN A 20 25.41 5.45 -22.96
N VAL A 21 24.50 5.39 -21.97
CA VAL A 21 23.36 6.31 -21.87
C VAL A 21 23.96 7.68 -21.58
N LYS A 22 23.82 8.60 -22.54
CA LYS A 22 24.17 10.00 -22.36
C LYS A 22 23.54 10.48 -21.05
N ALA A 23 24.38 11.01 -20.17
CA ALA A 23 23.99 11.66 -18.94
C ALA A 23 23.12 12.90 -19.27
N GLU A 24 21.82 12.72 -19.37
CA GLU A 24 20.87 13.74 -18.95
C GLU A 24 20.76 13.62 -17.43
N GLU A 25 21.04 14.72 -16.73
CA GLU A 25 21.19 14.81 -15.27
C GLU A 25 20.00 14.15 -14.53
N THR A 26 20.24 12.98 -13.96
CA THR A 26 19.22 12.24 -13.21
C THR A 26 19.01 12.92 -11.85
N MET A 27 17.96 13.73 -11.72
CA MET A 27 17.63 14.60 -10.56
C MET A 27 17.09 13.87 -9.31
N TYR A 28 17.27 12.56 -9.18
CA TYR A 28 16.76 11.79 -8.03
C TYR A 28 17.80 10.79 -7.51
N GLN A 29 17.74 10.53 -6.20
CA GLN A 29 18.54 9.51 -5.53
C GLN A 29 17.61 8.38 -5.05
N ILE A 30 17.94 7.14 -5.40
CA ILE A 30 17.23 5.96 -4.88
C ILE A 30 17.64 5.79 -3.41
N ALA A 31 16.67 5.93 -2.50
CA ALA A 31 16.91 5.80 -1.06
C ALA A 31 17.02 4.34 -0.62
N GLU A 32 16.26 3.43 -1.26
CA GLU A 32 16.21 1.99 -0.94
C GLU A 32 15.64 1.19 -2.13
N GLY A 33 16.12 -0.04 -2.35
CA GLY A 33 15.63 -0.97 -3.38
C GLY A 33 16.27 -0.87 -4.78
N SER A 34 15.87 -1.77 -5.69
CA SER A 34 16.28 -1.77 -7.11
C SER A 34 15.10 -1.38 -8.01
N THR A 35 14.78 -0.08 -8.07
CA THR A 35 13.73 0.43 -8.96
C THR A 35 14.22 0.62 -10.41
N GLY A 36 15.49 0.33 -10.69
CA GLY A 36 16.08 0.44 -12.02
C GLY A 36 15.48 -0.57 -13.01
N GLY A 37 15.07 -0.09 -14.19
CA GLY A 37 14.55 -0.90 -15.30
C GLY A 37 13.06 -1.29 -15.19
N LEU A 38 12.34 -0.73 -14.21
CA LEU A 38 10.90 -0.93 -14.05
C LEU A 38 10.11 0.11 -14.84
N LYS A 39 9.43 -0.31 -15.92
CA LYS A 39 8.66 0.58 -16.82
C LYS A 39 7.55 1.38 -16.12
N ASP A 40 6.93 0.82 -15.08
CA ASP A 40 5.91 1.50 -14.30
C ASP A 40 6.52 2.64 -13.45
N VAL A 41 7.73 2.44 -12.91
CA VAL A 41 8.50 3.48 -12.21
C VAL A 41 8.89 4.59 -13.17
N GLU A 42 9.49 4.25 -14.32
CA GLU A 42 9.92 5.23 -15.34
C GLU A 42 8.76 6.13 -15.78
N ARG A 43 7.62 5.53 -16.14
CA ARG A 43 6.40 6.26 -16.50
C ARG A 43 5.88 7.16 -15.37
N PHE A 44 5.98 6.74 -14.12
CA PHE A 44 5.57 7.57 -12.98
C PHE A 44 6.54 8.72 -12.72
N LEU A 45 7.84 8.50 -12.88
CA LEU A 45 8.85 9.56 -12.76
C LEU A 45 8.71 10.59 -13.89
N GLU A 46 8.47 10.16 -15.13
CA GLU A 46 8.16 11.04 -16.26
C GLU A 46 6.93 11.92 -15.96
N LEU A 47 5.86 11.32 -15.42
CA LEU A 47 4.65 12.03 -15.02
C LEU A 47 4.92 13.12 -13.97
N VAL A 48 5.78 12.83 -12.99
CA VAL A 48 6.09 13.78 -11.92
C VAL A 48 7.08 14.86 -12.37
N ASN A 49 7.99 14.54 -13.29
CA ASN A 49 8.94 15.50 -13.86
C ASN A 49 8.29 16.45 -14.88
N HIS A 50 7.24 16.00 -15.55
CA HIS A 50 6.54 16.76 -16.60
C HIS A 50 5.02 16.86 -16.37
N PRO A 51 4.57 17.42 -15.23
CA PRO A 51 3.15 17.44 -14.87
C PRO A 51 2.29 18.32 -15.79
N GLU A 52 2.87 19.34 -16.43
CA GLU A 52 2.17 20.29 -17.31
C GLU A 52 1.54 19.64 -18.55
N GLY A 53 2.14 18.56 -19.06
CA GLY A 53 1.62 17.82 -20.22
C GLY A 53 0.45 16.92 -19.88
N HIS A 54 0.19 16.67 -18.60
CA HIS A 54 -0.78 15.68 -18.19
C HIS A 54 -2.20 16.28 -18.07
N PRO A 55 -3.22 15.72 -18.77
CA PRO A 55 -4.58 16.28 -18.83
C PRO A 55 -5.22 16.49 -17.45
N VAL A 56 -4.78 15.68 -16.49
CA VAL A 56 -5.27 15.64 -15.13
C VAL A 56 -4.89 16.88 -14.33
N PHE A 57 -3.70 17.43 -14.56
CA PHE A 57 -3.18 18.53 -13.74
C PHE A 57 -3.61 19.90 -14.26
N ARG A 58 -4.21 19.97 -15.47
CA ARG A 58 -4.73 21.21 -16.09
C ARG A 58 -3.75 22.39 -15.98
N GLY A 59 -2.46 22.12 -16.19
CA GLY A 59 -1.39 23.12 -16.12
C GLY A 59 -0.93 23.53 -14.71
N LYS A 60 -1.38 22.85 -13.64
CA LYS A 60 -0.90 23.07 -12.27
C LYS A 60 -0.05 21.91 -11.80
N ALA A 61 1.24 22.14 -11.59
CA ALA A 61 2.12 21.13 -11.04
C ALA A 61 1.64 20.67 -9.64
N PRO A 62 1.61 19.35 -9.36
CA PRO A 62 1.23 18.82 -8.04
C PRO A 62 2.28 19.12 -6.96
N PHE A 63 3.52 19.41 -7.38
CA PHE A 63 4.69 19.63 -6.52
C PHE A 63 5.43 20.90 -6.90
N ASP A 64 6.23 21.41 -5.96
CA ASP A 64 7.27 22.41 -6.23
C ASP A 64 8.51 21.70 -6.79
N MET A 65 8.96 22.11 -7.99
CA MET A 65 10.08 21.46 -8.68
C MET A 65 11.45 21.73 -8.04
N SER A 66 11.53 22.64 -7.06
CA SER A 66 12.77 22.98 -6.36
C SER A 66 13.02 22.20 -5.06
N GLY A 67 11.98 21.51 -4.56
CA GLY A 67 12.02 20.81 -3.27
C GLY A 67 12.24 19.29 -3.41
N PRO A 68 12.71 18.62 -2.35
CA PRO A 68 12.89 17.17 -2.37
C PRO A 68 11.54 16.45 -2.54
N LEU A 69 11.57 15.39 -3.34
CA LEU A 69 10.44 14.52 -3.58
C LEU A 69 10.81 13.08 -3.23
N PHE A 70 9.93 12.40 -2.50
CA PHE A 70 10.12 11.01 -2.08
C PHE A 70 9.15 10.13 -2.87
N VAL A 71 9.69 9.22 -3.67
CA VAL A 71 8.91 8.30 -4.52
C VAL A 71 9.06 6.88 -4.00
N THR A 72 7.94 6.19 -3.78
CA THR A 72 7.88 4.82 -3.30
C THR A 72 6.94 3.98 -4.14
N ARG A 73 7.09 2.66 -4.05
CA ARG A 73 6.35 1.67 -4.83
C ARG A 73 6.01 0.48 -3.94
N ALA A 74 4.76 0.03 -3.98
CA ALA A 74 4.32 -1.20 -3.31
C ALA A 74 3.44 -2.05 -4.24
N PRO A 75 3.76 -3.33 -4.46
CA PRO A 75 2.97 -4.22 -5.30
C PRO A 75 1.64 -4.61 -4.64
N GLY A 76 0.69 -5.05 -5.47
CA GLY A 76 -0.40 -5.91 -5.01
C GLY A 76 0.10 -7.35 -4.76
N ARG A 77 -0.83 -8.29 -4.60
CA ARG A 77 -0.49 -9.70 -4.37
C ARG A 77 -1.54 -10.67 -4.88
N LEU A 78 -1.09 -11.87 -5.28
CA LEU A 78 -1.93 -13.04 -5.50
C LEU A 78 -1.84 -13.97 -4.29
N ASP A 79 -3.00 -14.43 -3.83
CA ASP A 79 -3.12 -15.42 -2.77
C ASP A 79 -3.14 -16.82 -3.38
N LEU A 80 -2.05 -17.58 -3.17
CA LEU A 80 -1.94 -18.96 -3.64
C LEU A 80 -2.40 -19.95 -2.58
N MET A 81 -2.16 -19.63 -1.30
CA MET A 81 -2.59 -20.42 -0.16
C MET A 81 -2.76 -19.51 1.04
N GLY A 82 -3.92 -19.54 1.67
CA GLY A 82 -4.18 -18.74 2.87
C GLY A 82 -5.63 -18.32 2.95
N GLY A 83 -6.16 -17.74 1.88
CA GLY A 83 -7.55 -17.29 1.82
C GLY A 83 -7.91 -16.44 3.03
N ILE A 84 -8.98 -16.83 3.71
CA ILE A 84 -9.47 -16.18 4.93
C ILE A 84 -8.74 -16.63 6.21
N ALA A 85 -7.71 -17.47 6.12
CA ALA A 85 -7.06 -18.06 7.29
C ALA A 85 -6.01 -17.12 7.94
N ASP A 86 -5.70 -15.98 7.33
CA ASP A 86 -4.72 -15.02 7.86
C ASP A 86 -5.04 -14.54 9.26
N TYR A 87 -6.29 -14.14 9.52
CA TYR A 87 -6.69 -13.67 10.84
C TYR A 87 -6.75 -14.77 11.90
N SER A 88 -6.62 -16.05 11.51
CA SER A 88 -6.62 -17.20 12.42
C SER A 88 -5.20 -17.67 12.79
N GLY A 89 -4.17 -17.01 12.26
CA GLY A 89 -2.77 -17.33 12.54
C GLY A 89 -2.18 -18.45 11.70
N SER A 90 -2.82 -18.81 10.58
CA SER A 90 -2.31 -19.84 9.67
C SER A 90 -1.05 -19.40 8.92
N LEU A 91 -0.30 -20.38 8.40
CA LEU A 91 0.73 -20.17 7.39
C LEU A 91 0.05 -19.85 6.04
N VAL A 92 0.51 -18.79 5.39
CA VAL A 92 0.02 -18.36 4.08
C VAL A 92 1.17 -18.23 3.08
N LEU A 93 0.87 -18.43 1.79
CA LEU A 93 1.79 -18.30 0.67
C LEU A 93 1.22 -17.27 -0.31
N GLN A 94 1.91 -16.14 -0.41
CA GLN A 94 1.48 -15.01 -1.22
C GLN A 94 2.53 -14.71 -2.29
N LEU A 95 2.11 -14.27 -3.46
CA LEU A 95 3.01 -13.88 -4.55
C LEU A 95 2.80 -12.40 -4.88
N PRO A 96 3.82 -11.53 -4.73
CA PRO A 96 3.72 -10.14 -5.16
C PRO A 96 3.36 -10.03 -6.64
N THR A 97 2.43 -9.14 -6.98
CA THR A 97 2.11 -8.86 -8.38
C THR A 97 3.13 -7.91 -9.00
N ARG A 98 3.20 -7.91 -10.33
CA ARG A 98 3.92 -6.87 -11.07
C ARG A 98 3.23 -5.52 -10.89
N GLU A 99 1.90 -5.49 -10.96
CA GLU A 99 1.08 -4.31 -10.76
C GLU A 99 1.32 -3.76 -9.35
N ALA A 100 1.52 -2.45 -9.27
CA ALA A 100 1.91 -1.77 -8.04
C ALA A 100 1.27 -0.38 -7.94
N THR A 101 1.22 0.10 -6.70
CA THR A 101 0.92 1.49 -6.38
C THR A 101 2.22 2.27 -6.23
N MET A 102 2.27 3.42 -6.88
CA MET A 102 3.28 4.46 -6.70
C MET A 102 2.74 5.56 -5.81
N ALA A 103 3.59 6.07 -4.92
CA ALA A 103 3.33 7.29 -4.17
C ALA A 103 4.50 8.26 -4.30
N ALA A 104 4.22 9.51 -4.67
CA ALA A 104 5.17 10.62 -4.58
C ALA A 104 4.74 11.55 -3.45
N LEU A 105 5.67 11.93 -2.57
CA LEU A 105 5.41 12.80 -1.43
C LEU A 105 6.42 13.95 -1.38
N GLN A 106 5.89 15.16 -1.24
CA GLN A 106 6.67 16.36 -0.94
C GLN A 106 6.16 17.00 0.35
N ARG A 107 7.08 17.34 1.27
CA ARG A 107 6.74 18.10 2.47
C ARG A 107 6.32 19.52 2.09
N CYS A 108 5.31 20.07 2.75
CA CYS A 108 4.89 21.45 2.56
C CYS A 108 4.84 22.22 3.89
N PRO A 109 5.21 23.52 3.91
CA PRO A 109 5.15 24.34 5.12
C PRO A 109 3.75 24.42 5.74
N GLU A 110 2.71 24.41 4.89
CA GLU A 110 1.34 24.34 5.38
C GLU A 110 1.11 23.00 6.09
N ARG A 111 0.56 23.02 7.31
CA ARG A 111 0.22 21.83 8.10
C ARG A 111 -1.04 21.11 7.57
N HIS A 112 -1.07 20.81 6.28
CA HIS A 112 -2.15 20.12 5.58
C HIS A 112 -1.62 18.86 4.90
N VAL A 113 -2.44 17.81 4.89
CA VAL A 113 -2.23 16.62 4.06
C VAL A 113 -3.11 16.78 2.83
N ARG A 114 -2.50 16.90 1.66
CA ARG A 114 -3.17 16.97 0.35
C ARG A 114 -2.86 15.71 -0.42
N ILE A 115 -3.88 15.01 -0.87
CA ILE A 115 -3.75 13.71 -1.55
C ILE A 115 -4.47 13.79 -2.88
N ILE A 116 -3.76 13.45 -3.95
CA ILE A 116 -4.31 13.28 -5.29
C ILE A 116 -4.12 11.82 -5.68
N SER A 117 -5.19 11.14 -6.04
CA SER A 117 -5.16 9.79 -6.60
C SER A 117 -5.58 9.81 -8.06
N LEU A 118 -4.72 9.27 -8.92
CA LEU A 118 -4.97 9.03 -10.34
C LEU A 118 -5.59 7.64 -10.47
N GLY A 119 -6.88 7.55 -10.83
CA GLY A 119 -7.57 6.27 -11.01
C GLY A 119 -7.03 5.42 -12.18
N ASP A 120 -7.59 4.21 -12.34
CA ASP A 120 -7.19 3.06 -13.21
C ASP A 120 -6.90 3.32 -14.70
N ASN A 121 -6.97 4.56 -15.16
CA ASN A 121 -6.31 5.01 -16.38
C ASN A 121 -5.88 6.44 -16.11
N VAL A 122 -4.59 6.72 -16.37
CA VAL A 122 -3.80 7.95 -16.25
C VAL A 122 -4.46 9.15 -16.96
N GLY A 123 -5.72 9.45 -16.68
CA GLY A 123 -6.52 10.36 -17.49
C GLY A 123 -8.03 10.47 -17.22
N ARG A 124 -8.69 9.71 -16.31
CA ARG A 124 -10.17 9.82 -16.18
C ARG A 124 -10.81 9.97 -14.80
N CYS A 125 -10.14 9.74 -13.68
CA CYS A 125 -10.74 10.07 -12.38
C CYS A 125 -9.67 10.61 -11.42
N LEU A 126 -9.75 11.92 -11.15
CA LEU A 126 -9.05 12.53 -10.03
C LEU A 126 -9.90 12.36 -8.80
N ARG A 127 -9.35 11.69 -7.80
CA ARG A 127 -9.84 11.81 -6.45
C ARG A 127 -8.87 12.72 -5.71
N ALA A 128 -9.39 13.79 -5.12
CA ALA A 128 -8.60 14.73 -4.34
C ALA A 128 -9.15 14.79 -2.92
N PHE A 129 -8.25 14.90 -1.95
CA PHE A 129 -8.60 15.01 -0.54
C PHE A 129 -7.61 15.97 0.15
N GLU A 130 -8.13 16.79 1.05
CA GLU A 130 -7.31 17.69 1.88
C GLU A 130 -7.86 17.71 3.30
N MET A 131 -6.94 17.67 4.27
CA MET A 131 -7.28 17.90 5.68
C MET A 131 -6.11 18.55 6.44
N PRO A 132 -6.37 19.35 7.47
CA PRO A 132 -5.31 19.86 8.34
C PRO A 132 -4.76 18.72 9.19
N LEU A 133 -3.43 18.67 9.40
CA LEU A 133 -2.80 17.70 10.31
C LEU A 133 -3.32 17.81 11.74
N GLY A 134 -3.72 19.02 12.15
CA GLY A 134 -4.30 19.28 13.47
C GLY A 134 -5.58 18.50 13.74
N ASP A 135 -6.27 17.99 12.71
CA ASP A 135 -7.47 17.16 12.90
C ASP A 135 -7.14 15.81 13.56
N PHE A 136 -5.91 15.32 13.42
CA PHE A 136 -5.41 14.10 14.08
C PHE A 136 -4.79 14.38 15.46
N GLU A 137 -4.62 15.65 15.84
CA GLU A 137 -4.00 16.05 17.10
C GLU A 137 -5.04 16.22 18.22
N ARG A 138 -4.58 16.58 19.42
CA ARG A 138 -5.44 16.68 20.61
C ARG A 138 -6.65 17.61 20.38
N ASN A 139 -7.84 17.12 20.69
CA ASN A 139 -9.15 17.75 20.46
C ASN A 139 -9.53 17.90 18.97
N GLY A 140 -8.78 17.30 18.04
CA GLY A 140 -9.11 17.26 16.63
C GLY A 140 -10.26 16.28 16.34
N PRO A 141 -11.07 16.52 15.29
CA PRO A 141 -12.21 15.67 14.92
C PRO A 141 -11.83 14.22 14.58
N ALA A 142 -10.55 13.92 14.32
CA ALA A 142 -10.02 12.61 13.98
C ALA A 142 -8.88 12.15 14.91
N GLU A 143 -8.79 12.69 16.14
CA GLU A 143 -7.71 12.38 17.10
C GLU A 143 -7.59 10.89 17.47
N SER A 144 -8.71 10.16 17.56
CA SER A 144 -8.73 8.74 17.93
C SER A 144 -9.00 7.87 16.70
N TYR A 145 -8.61 6.61 16.77
CA TYR A 145 -8.97 5.66 15.70
C TYR A 145 -10.48 5.61 15.47
N GLU A 146 -11.27 5.64 16.54
CA GLU A 146 -12.72 5.65 16.43
C GLU A 146 -13.26 6.93 15.78
N SER A 147 -12.74 8.11 16.16
CA SER A 147 -13.19 9.37 15.58
C SER A 147 -12.72 9.53 14.13
N ALA A 148 -11.51 9.09 13.79
CA ALA A 148 -11.01 9.05 12.41
C ALA A 148 -11.83 8.10 11.54
N LYS A 149 -12.12 6.88 12.03
CA LYS A 149 -12.99 5.93 11.34
C LYS A 149 -14.38 6.50 11.10
N ARG A 150 -14.94 7.21 12.08
CA ARG A 150 -16.21 7.93 11.91
C ARG A 150 -16.06 9.01 10.86
N TYR A 151 -15.03 9.86 10.95
CA TYR A 151 -14.76 10.98 10.04
C TYR A 151 -14.74 10.52 8.57
N PHE A 152 -13.88 9.56 8.21
CA PHE A 152 -13.74 9.10 6.83
C PHE A 152 -14.97 8.32 6.32
N ARG A 153 -15.82 7.79 7.20
CA ARG A 153 -17.04 7.08 6.79
C ARG A 153 -18.21 8.01 6.47
N ARG A 154 -18.17 9.28 6.90
CA ARG A 154 -19.27 10.26 6.72
C ARG A 154 -19.58 10.53 5.26
N ASP A 155 -18.55 10.51 4.43
CA ASP A 155 -18.65 10.83 3.01
C ASP A 155 -18.05 9.68 2.18
N ALA A 156 -18.86 9.18 1.25
CA ALA A 156 -18.46 8.07 0.40
C ALA A 156 -17.37 8.47 -0.60
N ASP A 157 -17.35 9.73 -1.04
CA ASP A 157 -16.43 10.23 -2.06
C ASP A 157 -15.00 10.43 -1.53
N THR A 158 -14.88 10.62 -0.21
CA THR A 158 -13.59 10.84 0.47
C THR A 158 -13.14 9.68 1.35
N ARG A 159 -13.95 8.62 1.46
CA ARG A 159 -13.64 7.42 2.28
C ARG A 159 -12.31 6.76 1.91
N TRP A 160 -11.97 6.72 0.62
CA TRP A 160 -10.72 6.14 0.13
C TRP A 160 -9.48 6.82 0.73
N ALA A 161 -9.58 8.09 1.14
CA ALA A 161 -8.45 8.84 1.69
C ALA A 161 -7.99 8.27 3.04
N ALA A 162 -8.82 7.48 3.73
CA ALA A 162 -8.45 6.81 4.98
C ALA A 162 -7.18 5.93 4.83
N TYR A 163 -7.03 5.24 3.69
CA TYR A 163 -5.89 4.37 3.40
C TYR A 163 -4.56 5.12 3.30
N ALA A 164 -4.60 6.41 2.94
CA ALA A 164 -3.40 7.24 2.78
C ALA A 164 -3.22 8.21 3.96
N ALA A 165 -4.24 9.01 4.30
CA ALA A 165 -4.20 9.96 5.40
C ALA A 165 -4.06 9.27 6.78
N GLY A 166 -4.60 8.04 6.92
CA GLY A 166 -4.48 7.26 8.15
C GLY A 166 -3.05 6.94 8.55
N ALA A 167 -2.09 6.94 7.61
CA ALA A 167 -0.67 6.75 7.91
C ALA A 167 -0.15 7.80 8.91
N PHE A 168 -0.57 9.06 8.78
CA PHE A 168 -0.17 10.13 9.70
C PHE A 168 -0.69 9.86 11.12
N LEU A 169 -1.97 9.52 11.26
CA LEU A 169 -2.58 9.21 12.55
C LEU A 169 -1.89 8.01 13.22
N VAL A 170 -1.70 6.92 12.47
CA VAL A 170 -1.05 5.71 12.98
C VAL A 170 0.38 6.00 13.41
N LEU A 171 1.16 6.76 12.63
CA LEU A 171 2.52 7.14 13.00
C LEU A 171 2.56 8.06 14.24
N MET A 172 1.62 9.00 14.36
CA MET A 172 1.49 9.83 15.57
C MET A 172 1.20 8.98 16.82
N LYS A 173 0.33 7.97 16.71
CA LYS A 173 -0.07 7.13 17.86
C LYS A 173 0.95 6.05 18.22
N GLU A 174 1.44 5.33 17.23
CA GLU A 174 2.22 4.09 17.41
C GLU A 174 3.73 4.35 17.41
N ARG A 175 4.17 5.47 16.84
CA ARG A 175 5.59 5.86 16.75
C ARG A 175 5.87 7.22 17.39
N ARG A 176 4.85 7.88 17.96
CA ARG A 176 4.96 9.22 18.56
C ARG A 176 5.56 10.25 17.60
N ALA A 177 5.37 10.04 16.29
CA ALA A 177 5.85 10.92 15.25
C ALA A 177 5.19 12.31 15.41
N ARG A 178 5.96 13.36 15.19
CA ARG A 178 5.47 14.74 15.18
C ARG A 178 5.76 15.33 13.81
N PHE A 179 4.70 15.73 13.13
CA PHE A 179 4.79 16.32 11.80
C PHE A 179 4.70 17.83 11.97
N SER A 180 5.81 18.57 11.86
CA SER A 180 5.82 20.04 11.90
C SER A 180 5.31 20.66 10.60
N GLU A 181 5.51 19.95 9.49
CA GLU A 181 5.15 20.29 8.11
C GLU A 181 4.07 19.34 7.60
N GLY A 182 3.21 19.80 6.68
CA GLY A 182 2.27 18.96 5.96
C GLY A 182 2.90 18.21 4.79
N ALA A 183 2.04 17.58 3.99
CA ALA A 183 2.47 16.77 2.84
C ALA A 183 1.54 16.96 1.65
N ARG A 184 2.12 17.00 0.45
CA ARG A 184 1.43 16.79 -0.83
C ARG A 184 1.77 15.38 -1.28
N ILE A 185 0.75 14.59 -1.63
CA ILE A 185 0.89 13.18 -1.98
C ILE A 185 0.19 12.96 -3.32
N LEU A 186 0.90 12.37 -4.29
CA LEU A 186 0.35 11.88 -5.55
C LEU A 186 0.40 10.36 -5.54
N ILE A 187 -0.73 9.71 -5.83
CA ILE A 187 -0.88 8.27 -5.87
C ILE A 187 -1.29 7.86 -7.28
N ALA A 188 -0.61 6.87 -7.85
CA ALA A 188 -1.02 6.21 -9.08
C ALA A 188 -0.92 4.70 -8.89
N SER A 189 -1.95 3.94 -9.26
CA SER A 189 -1.98 2.49 -9.07
C SER A 189 -2.33 1.80 -10.36
N ASP A 190 -1.53 0.80 -10.73
CA ASP A 190 -1.90 -0.21 -11.73
C ASP A 190 -2.56 -1.44 -11.09
N VAL A 191 -2.60 -1.54 -9.75
CA VAL A 191 -3.25 -2.63 -9.03
C VAL A 191 -4.76 -2.52 -9.21
N PRO A 192 -5.42 -3.53 -9.80
CA PRO A 192 -6.86 -3.46 -10.08
C PRO A 192 -7.72 -3.27 -8.82
N GLU A 193 -8.53 -2.21 -8.81
CA GLU A 193 -9.39 -1.87 -7.67
C GLU A 193 -10.53 -2.89 -7.51
N GLY A 194 -10.72 -3.38 -6.27
CA GLY A 194 -11.85 -4.26 -5.94
C GLY A 194 -11.78 -5.67 -6.55
N LYS A 195 -10.59 -6.12 -6.98
CA LYS A 195 -10.37 -7.45 -7.58
C LYS A 195 -9.77 -8.48 -6.65
N GLY A 196 -9.68 -8.18 -5.35
CA GLY A 196 -9.11 -9.11 -4.37
C GLY A 196 -7.60 -9.30 -4.49
N VAL A 197 -6.89 -8.34 -5.11
CA VAL A 197 -5.43 -8.35 -5.33
C VAL A 197 -4.70 -7.28 -4.48
N SER A 198 -5.33 -6.88 -3.37
CA SER A 198 -4.75 -5.98 -2.34
C SER A 198 -4.40 -4.57 -2.78
N SER A 199 -5.29 -3.93 -3.55
CA SER A 199 -5.11 -2.53 -3.93
C SER A 199 -5.06 -1.58 -2.72
N SER A 200 -5.79 -1.87 -1.62
CA SER A 200 -5.74 -1.08 -0.39
C SER A 200 -4.38 -1.17 0.29
N ALA A 201 -3.88 -2.39 0.55
CA ALA A 201 -2.58 -2.60 1.19
C ALA A 201 -1.43 -2.01 0.35
N ALA A 202 -1.48 -2.10 -0.98
CA ALA A 202 -0.50 -1.46 -1.86
C ALA A 202 -0.50 0.07 -1.68
N ILE A 203 -1.66 0.71 -1.58
CA ILE A 203 -1.76 2.15 -1.30
C ILE A 203 -1.21 2.48 0.09
N GLU A 204 -1.62 1.75 1.12
CA GLU A 204 -1.18 1.96 2.50
C GLU A 204 0.34 1.87 2.62
N VAL A 205 0.94 0.82 2.05
CA VAL A 205 2.38 0.58 2.13
C VAL A 205 3.17 1.63 1.35
N ALA A 206 2.78 1.93 0.11
CA ALA A 206 3.46 2.96 -0.68
C ALA A 206 3.44 4.31 0.04
N VAL A 207 2.27 4.73 0.56
CA VAL A 207 2.14 6.00 1.28
C VAL A 207 2.88 5.97 2.62
N MET A 208 2.79 4.90 3.40
CA MET A 208 3.48 4.76 4.68
C MET A 208 5.00 4.88 4.50
N GLN A 209 5.56 4.20 3.50
CA GLN A 209 6.98 4.30 3.17
C GLN A 209 7.36 5.72 2.72
N ALA A 210 6.52 6.38 1.90
CA ALA A 210 6.79 7.74 1.46
C ALA A 210 6.79 8.73 2.63
N VAL A 211 5.83 8.60 3.56
CA VAL A 211 5.77 9.41 4.79
C VAL A 211 6.98 9.11 5.68
N ALA A 212 7.32 7.84 5.88
CA ALA A 212 8.48 7.47 6.69
C ALA A 212 9.77 8.06 6.14
N ALA A 213 10.01 7.93 4.83
CA ALA A 213 11.17 8.49 4.16
C ALA A 213 11.20 10.03 4.24
N ALA A 214 10.09 10.69 3.92
CA ALA A 214 10.02 12.14 3.86
C ALA A 214 10.23 12.84 5.22
N TYR A 215 9.83 12.19 6.30
CA TYR A 215 9.97 12.69 7.67
C TYR A 215 11.10 12.02 8.46
N GLY A 216 11.96 11.24 7.79
CA GLY A 216 13.15 10.63 8.41
C GLY A 216 12.84 9.58 9.49
N LEU A 217 11.69 8.91 9.40
CA LEU A 217 11.29 7.86 10.32
C LEU A 217 11.90 6.53 9.85
N LYS A 218 12.76 5.93 10.66
CA LYS A 218 13.30 4.59 10.42
C LYS A 218 12.32 3.56 10.98
N ILE A 219 11.73 2.76 10.10
CA ILE A 219 10.74 1.75 10.46
C ILE A 219 11.11 0.46 9.73
N GLU A 220 11.23 -0.63 10.49
CA GLU A 220 11.55 -1.94 9.92
C GLU A 220 10.42 -2.42 8.99
N PRO A 221 10.74 -3.17 7.91
CA PRO A 221 9.74 -3.65 6.94
C PRO A 221 8.52 -4.33 7.57
N ARG A 222 8.74 -5.25 8.50
CA ARG A 222 7.68 -5.93 9.25
C ARG A 222 6.78 -4.94 10.01
N ASP A 223 7.37 -3.91 10.60
CA ASP A 223 6.64 -2.89 11.35
C ASP A 223 5.84 -1.99 10.42
N VAL A 224 6.35 -1.66 9.23
CA VAL A 224 5.57 -0.95 8.19
C VAL A 224 4.30 -1.73 7.88
N ALA A 225 4.40 -3.05 7.67
CA ALA A 225 3.23 -3.88 7.38
C ALA A 225 2.21 -3.87 8.53
N VAL A 226 2.66 -3.97 9.79
CA VAL A 226 1.80 -3.92 10.98
C VAL A 226 1.13 -2.55 11.13
N LEU A 227 1.84 -1.45 10.86
CA LEU A 227 1.27 -0.10 10.91
C LEU A 227 0.23 0.10 9.79
N CYS A 228 0.49 -0.39 8.57
CA CYS A 228 -0.49 -0.37 7.49
C CYS A 228 -1.74 -1.18 7.83
N GLN A 229 -1.59 -2.38 8.41
CA GLN A 229 -2.73 -3.16 8.90
C GLN A 229 -3.57 -2.38 9.92
N LYS A 230 -2.94 -1.58 10.79
CA LYS A 230 -3.64 -0.69 11.70
C LYS A 230 -4.39 0.43 10.97
N VAL A 231 -3.84 0.98 9.89
CA VAL A 231 -4.56 1.93 9.03
C VAL A 231 -5.85 1.28 8.50
N GLU A 232 -5.75 0.08 7.93
CA GLU A 232 -6.90 -0.61 7.34
C GLU A 232 -7.99 -0.92 8.38
N ASN A 233 -7.59 -1.54 9.50
CA ASN A 233 -8.53 -2.02 10.52
C ASN A 233 -9.12 -0.87 11.37
N LEU A 234 -8.28 0.08 11.78
CA LEU A 234 -8.63 1.07 12.79
C LEU A 234 -9.05 2.40 12.20
N VAL A 235 -8.61 2.75 10.99
CA VAL A 235 -8.95 4.02 10.32
C VAL A 235 -9.95 3.79 9.18
N ALA A 236 -9.61 3.01 8.16
CA ALA A 236 -10.54 2.70 7.07
C ALA A 236 -11.72 1.84 7.59
N GLY A 237 -11.45 1.01 8.59
CA GLY A 237 -12.42 0.18 9.27
C GLY A 237 -12.76 -1.11 8.53
N ALA A 238 -11.89 -1.56 7.64
CA ALA A 238 -12.02 -2.84 6.96
C ALA A 238 -11.31 -3.92 7.80
N PRO A 239 -12.02 -4.97 8.26
CA PRO A 239 -11.38 -6.06 8.96
C PRO A 239 -10.49 -6.84 7.98
N CYS A 240 -9.20 -6.96 8.27
CA CYS A 240 -8.25 -7.76 7.48
C CYS A 240 -7.22 -8.44 8.40
N GLY A 241 -6.57 -9.49 7.92
CA GLY A 241 -5.34 -10.03 8.53
C GLY A 241 -4.11 -9.26 8.04
N ILE A 242 -2.92 -9.86 8.14
CA ILE A 242 -1.63 -9.16 7.92
C ILE A 242 -0.99 -9.52 6.57
N MET A 243 -1.54 -10.51 5.86
CA MET A 243 -0.88 -11.11 4.70
C MET A 243 -0.63 -10.11 3.57
N ASP A 244 -1.58 -9.21 3.34
CA ASP A 244 -1.58 -8.28 2.21
C ASP A 244 -0.45 -7.26 2.39
N GLN A 245 -0.42 -6.59 3.54
CA GLN A 245 0.61 -5.61 3.89
C GLN A 245 1.99 -6.26 3.98
N MET A 246 2.09 -7.45 4.57
CA MET A 246 3.38 -8.14 4.70
C MET A 246 3.96 -8.49 3.34
N THR A 247 3.13 -8.96 2.41
CA THR A 247 3.56 -9.30 1.05
C THR A 247 3.93 -8.06 0.25
N ALA A 248 3.17 -6.98 0.39
CA ALA A 248 3.45 -5.72 -0.27
C ALA A 248 4.76 -5.06 0.20
N VAL A 249 5.17 -5.29 1.46
CA VAL A 249 6.43 -4.74 1.99
C VAL A 249 7.62 -5.68 1.76
N CYS A 250 7.45 -6.96 2.10
CA CYS A 250 8.57 -7.90 2.26
C CYS A 250 8.67 -8.93 1.13
N GLY A 251 7.72 -8.91 0.19
CA GLY A 251 7.71 -9.89 -0.90
C GLY A 251 8.83 -9.69 -1.90
N GLU A 252 9.38 -10.81 -2.37
CA GLU A 252 10.44 -10.85 -3.37
C GLU A 252 9.86 -11.22 -4.74
N ALA A 253 10.44 -10.65 -5.81
CA ALA A 253 10.00 -10.97 -7.16
C ALA A 253 10.25 -12.45 -7.50
N GLY A 254 9.23 -13.13 -8.03
CA GLY A 254 9.33 -14.53 -8.43
C GLY A 254 9.33 -15.54 -7.27
N ARG A 255 9.15 -15.09 -6.03
CA ARG A 255 9.16 -15.96 -4.84
C ARG A 255 7.87 -15.83 -4.07
N LEU A 256 7.44 -16.93 -3.47
CA LEU A 256 6.33 -16.96 -2.54
C LEU A 256 6.78 -16.43 -1.18
N THR A 257 6.09 -15.41 -0.70
CA THR A 257 6.16 -14.94 0.67
C THR A 257 5.45 -15.96 1.55
N ALA A 258 6.22 -16.74 2.30
CA ALA A 258 5.72 -17.62 3.34
C ALA A 258 5.62 -16.86 4.66
N LEU A 259 4.42 -16.83 5.25
CA LEU A 259 4.12 -16.00 6.41
C LEU A 259 3.24 -16.76 7.41
N LEU A 260 3.73 -16.93 8.63
CA LEU A 260 2.92 -17.33 9.77
C LEU A 260 2.20 -16.10 10.31
N CYS A 261 0.88 -15.98 10.07
CA CYS A 261 0.16 -14.73 10.32
C CYS A 261 0.06 -14.33 11.80
N GLN A 262 0.29 -15.26 12.74
CA GLN A 262 0.36 -14.97 14.16
C GLN A 262 1.58 -15.71 14.74
N PRO A 263 2.68 -15.01 15.09
CA PRO A 263 2.78 -13.58 15.42
C PRO A 263 3.19 -12.65 14.26
N ALA A 264 2.84 -12.95 13.01
CA ALA A 264 3.29 -12.24 11.80
C ALA A 264 4.80 -12.43 11.57
N GLU A 265 5.21 -13.68 11.44
CA GLU A 265 6.60 -14.10 11.25
C GLU A 265 6.81 -14.55 9.81
N LEU A 266 7.81 -13.97 9.15
CA LEU A 266 8.21 -14.37 7.81
C LEU A 266 9.05 -15.63 7.91
N GLU A 267 8.65 -16.62 7.12
CA GLU A 267 9.43 -17.81 6.86
C GLU A 267 10.33 -17.58 5.64
N GLN A 268 11.22 -18.54 5.36
CA GLN A 268 12.05 -18.48 4.17
C GLN A 268 11.19 -18.41 2.90
N SER A 269 11.49 -17.44 2.02
CA SER A 269 10.81 -17.27 0.74
C SER A 269 11.06 -18.47 -0.18
N ILE A 270 9.98 -18.94 -0.82
CA ILE A 270 9.99 -20.16 -1.63
C ILE A 270 10.09 -19.77 -3.10
N ASP A 271 11.12 -20.26 -3.79
CA ASP A 271 11.25 -20.06 -5.23
C ASP A 271 10.12 -20.77 -5.98
N LEU A 272 9.51 -20.07 -6.92
CA LEU A 272 8.63 -20.73 -7.88
C LEU A 272 9.49 -21.63 -8.78
N PRO A 273 9.10 -22.91 -8.97
CA PRO A 273 9.75 -23.76 -9.96
C PRO A 273 9.75 -23.10 -11.34
N ALA A 274 10.85 -23.21 -12.08
CA ALA A 274 11.04 -22.54 -13.37
C ALA A 274 10.04 -22.96 -14.46
N ASP A 275 9.34 -24.08 -14.26
CA ASP A 275 8.30 -24.60 -15.13
C ASP A 275 6.87 -24.21 -14.68
N ILE A 276 6.73 -23.44 -13.60
CA ILE A 276 5.44 -22.98 -13.07
C ILE A 276 5.27 -21.48 -13.32
N GLU A 277 4.11 -21.10 -13.84
CA GLU A 277 3.69 -19.72 -13.97
C GLU A 277 2.33 -19.49 -13.30
N VAL A 278 2.18 -18.35 -12.62
CA VAL A 278 0.98 -18.00 -11.86
C VAL A 278 0.23 -16.85 -12.52
N TRP A 279 -1.06 -17.05 -12.75
CA TRP A 279 -1.93 -16.08 -13.42
C TRP A 279 -3.14 -15.75 -12.54
N GLY A 280 -3.37 -14.46 -12.32
CA GLY A 280 -4.62 -13.95 -11.78
C GLY A 280 -5.63 -13.72 -12.92
N LEU A 281 -6.74 -14.45 -12.90
CA LEU A 281 -7.82 -14.32 -13.87
C LEU A 281 -8.97 -13.54 -13.24
N ASP A 282 -9.23 -12.32 -13.73
CA ASP A 282 -10.39 -11.54 -13.29
C ASP A 282 -11.68 -12.22 -13.74
N SER A 283 -12.49 -12.64 -12.76
CA SER A 283 -13.80 -13.28 -12.98
C SER A 283 -14.80 -12.37 -13.70
N GLY A 284 -14.52 -11.07 -13.79
CA GLY A 284 -15.41 -10.06 -14.37
C GLY A 284 -16.54 -9.66 -13.41
N VAL A 285 -16.68 -10.34 -12.27
CA VAL A 285 -17.71 -10.00 -11.30
C VAL A 285 -17.24 -8.83 -10.44
N ARG A 286 -18.01 -7.74 -10.48
CA ARG A 286 -17.85 -6.63 -9.53
C ARG A 286 -18.58 -6.99 -8.26
N HIS A 287 -18.04 -7.92 -7.47
CA HIS A 287 -18.56 -8.07 -6.12
C HIS A 287 -18.14 -6.82 -5.35
N SER A 288 -19.10 -5.96 -5.04
CA SER A 288 -19.02 -5.20 -3.81
C SER A 288 -19.13 -6.21 -2.68
N VAL A 289 -18.07 -6.97 -2.39
CA VAL A 289 -17.97 -7.62 -1.08
C VAL A 289 -17.79 -6.45 -0.12
N SER A 290 -18.90 -5.79 0.21
CA SER A 290 -18.98 -5.03 1.43
C SER A 290 -18.44 -5.98 2.48
N GLY A 291 -17.36 -5.65 3.18
CA GLY A 291 -16.66 -6.55 4.10
C GLY A 291 -17.52 -7.19 5.22
N ALA A 292 -18.84 -7.06 5.16
CA ALA A 292 -19.86 -7.79 5.90
C ALA A 292 -19.70 -9.33 5.79
N ASP A 293 -19.48 -9.90 4.61
CA ASP A 293 -19.32 -11.36 4.47
C ASP A 293 -18.02 -11.81 5.13
N TYR A 294 -16.91 -11.11 4.84
CA TYR A 294 -15.62 -11.38 5.49
C TYR A 294 -15.71 -11.19 7.02
N GLY A 295 -16.38 -10.12 7.48
CA GLY A 295 -16.60 -9.85 8.90
C GLY A 295 -17.40 -10.94 9.59
N SER A 296 -18.41 -11.50 8.92
CA SER A 296 -19.24 -12.59 9.44
C SER A 296 -18.44 -13.88 9.59
N VAL A 297 -17.64 -14.23 8.56
CA VAL A 297 -16.79 -15.43 8.59
C VAL A 297 -15.71 -15.30 9.66
N ARG A 298 -15.09 -14.12 9.77
CA ARG A 298 -14.12 -13.81 10.83
C ARG A 298 -14.75 -13.94 12.22
N ALA A 299 -15.92 -13.33 12.43
CA ALA A 299 -16.63 -13.44 13.71
C ALA A 299 -16.95 -14.90 14.06
N GLY A 300 -17.44 -15.68 13.09
CA GLY A 300 -17.71 -17.11 13.25
C GLY A 300 -16.46 -17.90 13.65
N ALA A 301 -15.32 -17.63 13.03
CA ALA A 301 -14.06 -18.29 13.37
C ALA A 301 -13.61 -18.00 14.81
N PHE A 302 -13.65 -16.74 15.26
CA PHE A 302 -13.29 -16.37 16.64
C PHE A 302 -14.30 -16.89 17.67
N MET A 303 -15.58 -16.95 17.34
CA MET A 303 -16.59 -17.61 18.19
C MET A 303 -16.29 -19.10 18.34
N GLY A 304 -15.96 -19.78 17.23
CA GLY A 304 -15.56 -21.19 17.26
C GLY A 304 -14.32 -21.44 18.10
N TYR A 305 -13.28 -20.60 17.94
CA TYR A 305 -12.07 -20.66 18.76
C TYR A 305 -12.39 -20.50 20.25
N ARG A 306 -13.23 -19.53 20.63
CA ARG A 306 -13.65 -19.32 22.03
C ARG A 306 -14.37 -20.54 22.61
N ILE A 307 -15.30 -21.13 21.86
CA ILE A 307 -16.00 -22.35 22.30
C ILE A 307 -15.02 -23.51 22.53
N ILE A 308 -14.10 -23.73 21.59
CA ILE A 308 -13.08 -24.79 21.71
C ILE A 308 -12.20 -24.54 22.93
N ALA A 309 -11.71 -23.31 23.10
CA ALA A 309 -10.84 -22.95 24.21
C ALA A 309 -11.53 -23.13 25.57
N ASP A 310 -12.81 -22.74 25.69
CA ASP A 310 -13.60 -22.95 26.90
C ASP A 310 -13.79 -24.45 27.20
N LEU A 311 -14.03 -25.28 26.18
CA LEU A 311 -14.18 -26.73 26.33
C LEU A 311 -12.91 -27.44 26.80
N VAL A 312 -11.73 -26.94 26.42
CA VAL A 312 -10.43 -27.52 26.78
C VAL A 312 -9.75 -26.82 27.97
N GLY A 313 -10.40 -25.81 28.56
CA GLY A 313 -9.85 -25.04 29.68
C GLY A 313 -8.64 -24.17 29.32
N MET A 314 -8.53 -23.74 28.06
CA MET A 314 -7.44 -22.88 27.60
C MET A 314 -7.80 -21.40 27.80
N PRO A 315 -6.88 -20.56 28.34
CA PRO A 315 -7.09 -19.12 28.41
C PRO A 315 -7.10 -18.51 27.01
N VAL A 316 -7.99 -17.53 26.79
CA VAL A 316 -8.24 -16.86 25.51
C VAL A 316 -8.09 -15.35 25.66
#